data_AF-A0A401QIV8-F1
#
_entry.id   AF-A0A401QIV8-F1
#
_cell.length_a   1.000
_cell.length_b   1.000
_cell.length_c   1.000
_cell.angle_alpha   90.00
_cell.angle_beta   90.00
_cell.angle_gamma   90.00
#
_symmetry.space_group_name_H-M   'P 1'
#
loop_
_entity.id
_entity.type
_entity.pdbx_description
1 polymer ?
#
loop_
_entity_poly.entity_id
_entity_poly.type
_entity_poly.pdbx_seq_one_letter_code
_entity_poly.pdbx_strand_id
1 'polypeptide(L)'
;LLQDALLPPLDQPVPPHWETVEGDFVLVLAIYQTHLGADLMAAPFARFSERCLHLCYVKAGISRRALLRLFLAMEKGTHFDLQCPHLFCVPALAFRLEPLSARGTITVDGERVEYGPLQAQVHGGLARLITGVPANTNGL
;
A
#
# COMPACT_ATOMS: atom_id res chain seq x y z
N LEU A 1 -0.96 0.59 -25.98
CA LEU A 1 -0.34 0.01 -24.78
C LEU A 1 0.12 1.17 -23.92
N LEU A 2 -0.29 1.23 -22.66
CA LEU A 2 0.19 2.27 -21.75
C LEU A 2 1.68 2.01 -21.46
N GLN A 3 2.47 3.08 -21.35
CA GLN A 3 3.91 2.98 -21.17
C GLN A 3 4.27 2.96 -19.68
N ASP A 4 5.22 2.10 -19.31
CA ASP A 4 5.80 2.06 -17.97
C ASP A 4 6.87 3.14 -17.75
N ALA A 5 6.47 4.40 -17.97
CA ALA A 5 7.39 5.54 -18.02
C ALA A 5 8.01 5.90 -16.66
N LEU A 6 7.51 5.37 -15.54
CA LEU A 6 8.02 5.66 -14.20
C LEU A 6 9.00 4.60 -13.68
N LEU A 7 9.15 3.47 -14.37
CA LEU A 7 9.87 2.30 -13.86
C LEU A 7 11.21 2.12 -14.59
N PRO A 8 12.34 2.54 -13.99
CA PRO A 8 13.63 2.12 -14.52
C PRO A 8 13.80 0.60 -14.38
N PRO A 9 14.66 -0.05 -15.19
CA PRO A 9 15.05 -1.44 -15.00
C PRO A 9 15.49 -1.74 -13.56
N LEU A 10 15.24 -2.96 -13.09
CA LEU A 10 15.54 -3.36 -11.69
C LEU A 10 17.04 -3.31 -11.36
N ASP A 11 17.91 -3.50 -12.36
CA ASP A 11 19.36 -3.41 -12.24
C ASP A 11 19.92 -1.98 -12.31
N GLN A 12 19.04 -0.99 -12.50
CA GLN A 12 19.38 0.43 -12.53
C GLN A 12 18.88 1.14 -11.26
N PRO A 13 19.54 2.25 -10.85
CA PRO A 13 19.08 3.02 -9.70
C PRO A 13 17.68 3.60 -9.94
N VAL A 14 16.92 3.76 -8.86
CA VAL A 14 15.65 4.50 -8.89
C VAL A 14 15.89 5.98 -9.21
N PRO A 15 14.90 6.71 -9.75
CA PRO A 15 15.06 8.11 -10.08
C PRO A 15 15.42 8.95 -8.83
N PRO A 16 16.28 9.98 -8.95
CA PRO A 16 16.78 10.74 -7.79
C PRO A 16 15.71 11.55 -7.06
N HIS A 17 14.52 11.72 -7.66
CA HIS A 17 13.38 12.39 -7.05
C HIS A 17 12.46 11.44 -6.27
N TRP A 18 12.73 10.13 -6.28
CA TRP A 18 12.03 9.16 -5.45
C TRP A 18 12.52 9.26 -4.01
N GLU A 19 11.62 9.00 -3.06
CA GLU A 19 11.98 8.84 -1.66
C GLU A 19 12.31 7.38 -1.37
N THR A 20 13.51 7.13 -0.84
CA THR A 20 13.93 5.79 -0.41
C THR A 20 13.83 5.68 1.10
N VAL A 21 13.05 4.70 1.57
CA VAL A 21 12.97 4.32 2.98
C VAL A 21 13.59 2.94 3.15
N GLU A 22 14.77 2.90 3.76
CA GLU A 22 15.49 1.67 4.07
C GLU A 22 15.41 1.34 5.56
N GLY A 23 15.28 0.06 5.90
CA GLY A 23 15.32 -0.41 7.28
C GLY A 23 14.62 -1.75 7.48
N ASP A 24 14.40 -2.10 8.75
CA ASP A 24 13.64 -3.28 9.13
C ASP A 24 12.14 -2.97 9.20
N PHE A 25 11.34 -3.82 8.57
CA PHE A 25 9.89 -3.70 8.51
C PHE A 25 9.21 -4.96 9.04
N VAL A 26 8.09 -4.77 9.74
CA VAL A 26 7.17 -5.86 10.09
C VAL A 26 6.24 -6.17 8.92
N LEU A 27 5.85 -5.16 8.16
CA LEU A 27 4.92 -5.25 7.04
C LEU A 27 5.21 -4.12 6.04
N VAL A 28 5.13 -4.43 4.75
CA VAL A 28 4.95 -3.46 3.65
C VAL A 28 3.73 -3.90 2.86
N LEU A 29 2.79 -2.99 2.63
CA LEU A 29 1.53 -3.22 1.93
C LEU A 29 1.32 -2.09 0.92
N ALA A 30 1.39 -2.42 -0.37
CA ALA A 30 0.90 -1.54 -1.43
C ALA A 30 -0.57 -1.90 -1.70
N ILE A 31 -1.48 -0.94 -1.54
CA ILE A 31 -2.91 -1.18 -1.69
C ILE A 31 -3.57 -0.06 -2.50
N TYR A 32 -4.39 -0.42 -3.48
CA TYR A 32 -5.17 0.54 -4.28
C TYR A 32 -6.62 0.67 -3.77
N GLN A 33 -7.17 -0.39 -3.19
CA GLN A 33 -8.53 -0.42 -2.67
C GLN A 33 -8.58 0.00 -1.19
N THR A 34 -9.76 0.37 -0.70
CA THR A 34 -9.96 0.68 0.71
C THR A 34 -9.82 -0.53 1.63
N HIS A 35 -10.19 -1.71 1.14
CA HIS A 35 -10.29 -2.95 1.91
C HIS A 35 -9.24 -3.96 1.46
N LEU A 36 -8.51 -4.53 2.43
CA LEU A 36 -7.61 -5.68 2.23
C LEU A 36 -8.37 -7.01 2.26
N GLY A 37 -9.53 -7.02 2.93
CA GLY A 37 -10.47 -8.13 3.03
C GLY A 37 -11.84 -7.59 3.44
N ALA A 38 -12.86 -8.45 3.46
CA ALA A 38 -14.25 -8.05 3.69
C ALA A 38 -14.42 -7.12 4.91
N ASP A 39 -13.75 -7.44 6.01
CA ASP A 39 -13.84 -6.71 7.28
C ASP A 39 -12.52 -6.00 7.64
N LEU A 40 -11.66 -5.71 6.65
CA LEU A 40 -10.34 -5.13 6.90
C LEU A 40 -10.14 -3.87 6.06
N MET A 41 -10.58 -2.72 6.59
CA MET A 41 -10.43 -1.41 5.96
C MET A 41 -9.01 -0.85 6.19
N ALA A 42 -8.06 -1.29 5.36
CA ALA A 42 -6.64 -0.97 5.46
C ALA A 42 -6.28 0.45 4.97
N ALA A 43 -7.01 0.98 3.98
CA ALA A 43 -6.79 2.32 3.45
C ALA A 43 -8.12 3.11 3.44
N PRO A 44 -8.61 3.58 4.59
CA PRO A 44 -9.92 4.23 4.72
C PRO A 44 -10.07 5.51 3.88
N PHE A 45 -8.96 6.11 3.48
CA PHE A 45 -8.90 7.31 2.65
C PHE A 45 -8.83 7.03 1.14
N ALA A 46 -8.65 5.77 0.73
CA ALA A 46 -8.53 5.41 -0.68
C ALA A 46 -9.85 5.66 -1.44
N ARG A 47 -9.73 6.00 -2.72
CA ARG A 47 -10.85 6.30 -3.61
C ARG A 47 -10.67 5.62 -4.95
N PHE A 48 -11.75 5.07 -5.48
CA PHE A 48 -11.75 4.63 -6.87
C PHE A 48 -11.37 5.78 -7.80
N SER A 49 -10.68 5.46 -8.89
CA SER A 49 -10.19 6.40 -9.92
C SER A 49 -9.13 7.40 -9.46
N GLU A 50 -8.63 7.31 -8.23
CA GLU A 50 -7.42 8.03 -7.86
C GLU A 50 -6.23 7.50 -8.67
N ARG A 51 -5.25 8.36 -8.96
CA ARG A 51 -4.12 8.01 -9.83
C ARG A 51 -2.90 7.50 -9.05
N CYS A 52 -3.09 7.15 -7.79
CA CYS A 52 -2.06 6.63 -6.90
C CYS A 52 -2.53 5.34 -6.23
N LEU A 53 -1.58 4.62 -5.64
CA LEU A 53 -1.83 3.59 -4.64
C LEU A 53 -1.31 4.09 -3.29
N HIS A 54 -1.66 3.39 -2.23
CA HIS A 54 -1.22 3.70 -0.88
C HIS A 54 -0.17 2.67 -0.45
N LEU A 55 1.05 3.14 -0.23
CA LEU A 55 2.14 2.33 0.30
C LEU A 55 2.17 2.49 1.81
N CYS A 56 1.56 1.53 2.51
CA CYS A 56 1.55 1.48 3.95
C CYS A 56 2.64 0.53 4.46
N TYR A 57 3.33 0.89 5.54
CA TYR A 57 4.34 0.04 6.14
C TYR A 57 4.42 0.23 7.65
N VAL A 58 4.85 -0.84 8.33
CA VAL A 58 5.08 -0.85 9.78
C VAL A 58 6.57 -1.10 10.02
N LYS A 59 7.26 -0.13 10.62
CA LYS A 59 8.69 -0.26 10.97
C LYS A 59 8.89 -1.22 12.14
N ALA A 60 10.06 -1.86 12.21
CA ALA A 60 10.50 -2.62 13.36
C ALA A 60 10.50 -1.77 14.65
N GLY A 61 10.48 -2.44 15.80
CA GLY A 61 10.38 -1.81 17.12
C GLY A 61 8.95 -1.64 17.64
N ILE A 62 7.92 -1.84 16.81
CA ILE A 62 6.54 -1.90 17.28
C ILE A 62 6.33 -3.08 18.25
N SER A 63 5.63 -2.85 19.36
CA SER A 63 5.26 -3.94 20.27
C SER A 63 4.15 -4.82 19.67
N ARG A 64 4.14 -6.13 19.99
CA ARG A 64 3.05 -7.04 19.57
C ARG A 64 1.67 -6.53 19.99
N ARG A 65 1.57 -5.89 21.16
CA ARG A 65 0.33 -5.28 21.66
C ARG A 65 -0.12 -4.11 20.78
N ALA A 66 0.80 -3.24 20.38
CA ALA A 66 0.50 -2.12 19.49
C ALA A 66 0.09 -2.63 18.09
N LEU A 67 0.79 -3.61 17.55
CA LEU A 67 0.45 -4.24 16.28
C LEU A 67 -0.95 -4.86 16.30
N LEU A 68 -1.31 -5.58 17.38
CA LEU A 68 -2.66 -6.12 17.54
C LEU A 68 -3.72 -5.02 17.61
N ARG A 69 -3.46 -3.90 18.29
CA ARG A 69 -4.38 -2.76 18.34
C ARG A 69 -4.60 -2.14 16.96
N LEU A 70 -3.54 -1.99 16.16
CA LEU A 70 -3.65 -1.52 14.78
C LEU A 70 -4.55 -2.47 13.97
N PHE A 71 -4.32 -3.77 14.07
CA PHE A 71 -5.11 -4.78 13.35
C PHE A 71 -6.59 -4.76 13.75
N LEU A 72 -6.91 -4.67 15.05
CA LEU A 72 -8.30 -4.59 15.53
C LEU A 72 -8.99 -3.29 15.10
N ALA A 73 -8.27 -2.16 15.13
CA ALA A 73 -8.83 -0.88 14.68
C ALA A 73 -9.05 -0.81 13.15
N MET A 74 -8.36 -1.65 12.38
CA MET A 74 -8.52 -1.76 10.93
C MET A 74 -9.90 -2.25 10.51
N GLU A 75 -10.60 -3.02 11.37
CA GLU A 75 -12.01 -3.41 11.15
C GLU A 75 -12.90 -2.19 10.86
N LYS A 76 -12.65 -1.08 11.56
CA LYS A 76 -13.41 0.17 11.44
C LYS A 76 -12.66 1.26 10.67
N GLY A 77 -11.49 0.95 10.12
CA GLY A 77 -10.64 1.92 9.44
C GLY A 77 -10.03 3.01 10.35
N THR A 78 -10.01 2.83 11.68
CA THR A 78 -9.57 3.88 12.64
C THR A 78 -8.12 3.69 13.13
N HIS A 79 -7.37 2.77 12.52
CA HIS A 79 -6.01 2.43 12.95
C HIS A 79 -4.99 3.58 12.77
N PHE A 80 -5.26 4.53 11.87
CA PHE A 80 -4.46 5.76 11.74
C PHE A 80 -4.74 6.79 12.85
N ASP A 81 -5.93 6.76 13.48
CA ASP A 81 -6.28 7.63 14.60
C ASP A 81 -5.50 7.28 15.87
N LEU A 82 -4.94 6.07 15.93
CA LEU A 82 -4.10 5.62 17.04
C LEU A 82 -2.72 6.28 17.07
N GLN A 83 -2.36 7.07 16.04
CA GLN A 83 -1.10 7.84 15.94
C GLN A 83 0.13 6.98 16.28
N CYS A 84 0.14 5.73 15.83
CA CYS A 84 1.25 4.83 16.10
C CYS A 84 2.52 5.32 15.36
N PRO A 85 3.63 5.60 16.05
CA PRO A 85 4.83 6.17 15.43
C PRO A 85 5.57 5.18 14.51
N HIS A 86 5.14 3.92 14.48
CA HIS A 86 5.71 2.87 13.63
C HIS A 86 4.89 2.62 12.36
N LEU A 87 3.66 3.13 12.29
CA LEU A 87 2.77 2.98 11.13
C LEU A 87 2.89 4.21 10.24
N PHE A 88 3.18 3.98 8.96
CA PHE A 88 3.25 5.00 7.94
C PHE A 88 2.37 4.58 6.77
N CYS A 89 1.79 5.56 6.07
CA CYS A 89 1.20 5.30 4.77
C CYS A 89 1.30 6.54 3.89
N VAL A 90 1.77 6.34 2.66
CA VAL A 90 2.03 7.42 1.70
C VAL A 90 1.39 7.09 0.35
N PRO A 91 0.79 8.08 -0.35
CA PRO A 91 0.35 7.89 -1.71
C PRO A 91 1.55 7.82 -2.66
N ALA A 92 1.53 6.89 -3.61
CA ALA A 92 2.60 6.70 -4.60
C ALA A 92 2.01 6.47 -6.00
N LEU A 93 2.65 7.07 -7.01
CA LEU A 93 2.35 6.79 -8.43
C LEU A 93 3.09 5.55 -8.93
N ALA A 94 4.24 5.26 -8.34
CA ALA A 94 5.05 4.10 -8.59
C ALA A 94 5.87 3.79 -7.32
N PHE A 95 6.27 2.53 -7.16
CA PHE A 95 7.17 2.11 -6.09
C PHE A 95 8.08 0.98 -6.56
N ARG A 96 9.18 0.80 -5.83
CA ARG A 96 10.06 -0.36 -5.91
C ARG A 96 10.21 -0.91 -4.49
N LEU A 97 10.04 -2.23 -4.35
CA LEU A 97 10.32 -2.97 -3.12
C LEU A 97 11.50 -3.88 -3.39
N GLU A 98 12.57 -3.70 -2.61
CA GLU A 98 13.80 -4.50 -2.68
C GLU A 98 13.99 -5.22 -1.36
N PRO A 99 13.59 -6.50 -1.26
CA PRO A 99 13.85 -7.27 -0.06
C PRO A 99 15.36 -7.49 0.13
N LEU A 100 15.88 -7.06 1.27
CA LEU A 100 17.29 -7.24 1.63
C LEU A 100 17.55 -8.57 2.37
N SER A 101 16.49 -9.27 2.78
CA SER A 101 16.60 -10.58 3.41
C SER A 101 16.68 -11.69 2.37
N ALA A 102 17.34 -12.80 2.73
CA ALA A 102 17.59 -13.91 1.80
C ALA A 102 16.33 -14.69 1.40
N ARG A 103 15.24 -14.57 2.17
CA ARG A 103 13.99 -15.31 1.95
C ARG A 103 12.81 -14.57 2.55
N GLY A 104 11.66 -14.74 1.92
CA GLY A 104 10.38 -14.27 2.43
C GLY A 104 9.24 -14.69 1.51
N THR A 105 8.08 -14.09 1.75
CA THR A 105 6.88 -14.30 0.95
C THR A 105 6.39 -12.94 0.48
N ILE A 106 6.06 -12.85 -0.80
CA ILE A 106 5.39 -11.70 -1.40
C ILE A 106 4.10 -12.24 -2.01
N THR A 107 3.02 -11.48 -1.86
CA THR A 107 1.74 -11.75 -2.50
C THR A 107 1.29 -10.56 -3.32
N VAL A 108 0.61 -10.84 -4.43
CA VAL A 108 -0.08 -9.85 -5.27
C VAL A 108 -1.52 -10.32 -5.39
N ASP A 109 -2.47 -9.48 -4.99
CA ASP A 109 -3.90 -9.82 -4.91
C ASP A 109 -4.21 -11.12 -4.16
N GLY A 110 -3.38 -11.44 -3.16
CA GLY A 110 -3.48 -12.66 -2.33
C GLY A 110 -2.72 -13.87 -2.88
N GLU A 111 -2.29 -13.84 -4.14
CA GLU A 111 -1.54 -14.93 -4.77
C GLU A 111 -0.04 -14.81 -4.53
N ARG A 112 0.62 -15.92 -4.21
CA ARG A 112 2.06 -15.92 -3.96
C ARG A 112 2.84 -15.72 -5.26
N VAL A 113 3.79 -14.79 -5.24
CA VAL A 113 4.72 -14.53 -6.35
C VAL A 113 6.15 -14.90 -5.96
N GLU A 114 7.06 -14.85 -6.94
CA GLU A 114 8.48 -15.04 -6.70
C GLU A 114 9.01 -13.98 -5.72
N TYR A 115 9.87 -14.42 -4.81
CA TYR A 115 10.47 -13.54 -3.82
C TYR A 115 11.71 -12.87 -4.43
N GLY A 116 11.70 -11.54 -4.45
CA GLY A 116 12.80 -10.74 -4.97
C GLY A 116 12.39 -9.28 -5.18
N PRO A 117 13.27 -8.47 -5.80
CA PRO A 117 12.93 -7.11 -6.18
C PRO A 117 11.69 -7.07 -7.07
N LEU A 118 10.76 -6.17 -6.75
CA LEU A 118 9.60 -5.88 -7.58
C LEU A 118 9.36 -4.38 -7.66
N GLN A 119 8.68 -3.97 -8.72
CA GLN A 119 8.27 -2.59 -8.90
C GLN A 119 6.93 -2.53 -9.61
N ALA A 120 6.18 -1.48 -9.32
CA ALA A 120 4.87 -1.28 -9.93
C ALA A 120 4.61 0.21 -10.14
N GLN A 121 3.79 0.52 -11.14
CA GLN A 121 3.26 1.85 -11.39
C GLN A 121 1.76 1.81 -11.59
N VAL A 122 1.09 2.89 -11.21
CA VAL A 122 -0.35 3.04 -11.32
C VAL A 122 -0.72 3.55 -12.72
N HIS A 123 -1.65 2.85 -13.35
CA HIS A 123 -2.20 3.20 -14.65
C HIS A 123 -3.65 3.64 -14.52
N GLY A 124 -3.96 4.87 -14.94
CA GLY A 124 -5.31 5.43 -14.86
C GLY A 124 -6.22 4.93 -15.99
N GLY A 125 -7.50 4.67 -15.67
CA GLY A 125 -8.54 4.43 -16.68
C GLY A 125 -8.50 3.06 -17.36
N LEU A 126 -7.82 2.08 -16.77
CA LEU A 126 -7.70 0.72 -17.32
C LEU A 126 -9.01 -0.07 -17.33
N ALA A 127 -9.89 0.18 -16.36
CA ALA A 127 -11.13 -0.57 -16.18
C ALA A 127 -12.27 0.33 -15.75
N ARG A 128 -13.51 -0.15 -15.99
CA ARG A 128 -14.74 0.44 -15.45
C ARG A 128 -15.35 -0.54 -14.46
N LEU A 129 -15.68 -0.05 -13.28
CA LEU A 129 -16.30 -0.84 -12.22
C LEU A 129 -17.76 -0.42 -12.07
N ILE A 130 -18.64 -1.39 -11.81
CA ILE A 130 -19.98 -1.11 -11.32
C ILE A 130 -19.86 -0.96 -9.80
N THR A 131 -20.29 0.17 -9.26
CA THR A 131 -20.24 0.45 -7.81
C THR A 131 -21.64 0.72 -7.28
N GLY A 132 -21.81 0.61 -5.96
CA GLY A 132 -22.98 1.17 -5.29
C GLY A 132 -23.06 2.69 -5.47
N VAL A 133 -24.24 3.26 -5.22
CA VAL A 133 -24.43 4.72 -5.20
C VAL A 133 -23.63 5.27 -4.01
N PRO A 134 -22.76 6.29 -4.20
CA PRO A 134 -22.12 6.96 -3.08
C PRO A 134 -23.18 7.43 -2.08
N ALA A 135 -22.94 7.26 -0.78
CA ALA A 135 -23.80 7.89 0.22
C ALA A 135 -23.84 9.40 -0.09
N ASN A 136 -25.05 9.95 -0.32
CA ASN A 136 -25.25 11.36 -0.63
C ASN A 136 -24.44 12.24 0.33
N THR A 137 -23.53 13.05 -0.21
CA THR A 137 -22.84 14.13 0.51
C THR A 137 -23.71 15.40 0.58
N ASN A 138 -25.04 15.24 0.64
CA ASN A 138 -25.96 16.34 0.88
C ASN A 138 -26.16 16.52 2.38
N GLY A 139 -25.36 17.39 2.98
CA GLY A 139 -25.37 17.69 4.41
C GLY A 139 -24.43 18.82 4.85
N LEU A 140 -24.19 19.81 3.99
CA LEU A 140 -23.91 21.21 4.34
C LEU A 140 -24.76 22.09 3.41
#